data_AF-A0AAD9PWY7-F1
#
_entry.id   AF-A0AAD9PWY7-F1
#
_cell.length_a   1.000
_cell.length_b   1.000
_cell.length_c   1.000
_cell.angle_alpha   90.00
_cell.angle_beta   90.00
_cell.angle_gamma   90.00
#
_symmetry.space_group_name_H-M   'P 1'
#
loop_
_entity.id
_entity.type
_entity.pdbx_description
1 polymer ?
#
loop_
_entity_poly.entity_id
_entity_poly.type
_entity_poly.pdbx_seq_one_letter_code
_entity_poly.pdbx_strand_id
1 'polypeptide(L)'
;MAIKKPQIPEQYFRCRFQVFYTVSQPTPEWDGYEGRVSMEMLLEILPSPPSTGHERELLICVCGPDPFTHHVIRMLKDLSYTENMIHAFLG
;
A
#
# COMPACT_ATOMS: atom_id res chain seq x y z
N MET A 1 -4.97 40.30 -25.41
CA MET A 1 -5.78 39.07 -25.29
C MET A 1 -4.85 37.99 -24.78
N ALA A 2 -4.75 37.80 -23.46
CA ALA A 2 -3.85 36.81 -22.88
C ALA A 2 -4.51 35.44 -22.96
N ILE A 3 -3.90 34.52 -23.70
CA ILE A 3 -4.30 33.11 -23.71
C ILE A 3 -4.04 32.58 -22.30
N LYS A 4 -5.11 32.38 -21.52
CA LYS A 4 -5.00 31.68 -20.24
C LYS A 4 -4.51 30.26 -20.56
N LYS A 5 -3.28 29.94 -20.11
CA LYS A 5 -2.84 28.55 -20.05
C LYS A 5 -3.87 27.77 -19.22
N PRO A 6 -4.34 26.60 -19.68
CA PRO A 6 -5.27 25.80 -18.90
C PRO A 6 -4.59 25.45 -17.57
N GLN A 7 -5.19 25.91 -16.47
CA GLN A 7 -4.84 25.48 -15.13
C GLN A 7 -5.43 24.09 -14.98
N ILE A 8 -4.66 23.07 -15.36
CA ILE A 8 -5.02 21.68 -15.09
C ILE A 8 -4.95 21.52 -13.57
N PRO A 9 -6.05 21.16 -12.90
CA PRO A 9 -6.04 20.98 -11.46
C PRO A 9 -5.02 19.91 -11.03
N GLU A 10 -4.28 20.14 -9.95
CA GLU A 10 -3.17 19.30 -9.45
C GLU A 10 -3.58 17.82 -9.24
N GLN A 11 -4.88 17.54 -9.07
CA GLN A 11 -5.41 16.18 -9.01
C GLN A 11 -5.24 15.34 -10.29
N TYR A 12 -4.77 15.91 -11.40
CA TYR A 12 -4.56 15.20 -12.67
C TYR A 12 -3.12 14.75 -12.93
N PHE A 13 -2.19 15.01 -12.01
CA PHE A 13 -0.88 14.35 -11.99
C PHE A 13 -0.79 13.32 -10.85
N ARG A 14 -1.88 12.58 -10.59
CA ARG A 14 -1.81 11.45 -9.65
C ARG A 14 -0.92 10.37 -10.24
N CYS A 15 0.27 10.18 -9.66
CA CYS A 15 1.06 8.98 -9.86
C CYS A 15 0.18 7.77 -9.54
N ARG A 16 -0.35 7.13 -10.59
CA ARG A 16 -1.27 5.98 -10.48
C ARG A 16 -0.56 4.71 -10.01
N PHE A 17 0.76 4.76 -9.89
CA PHE A 17 1.61 3.65 -9.52
C PHE A 17 2.75 4.17 -8.66
N GLN A 18 2.97 3.51 -7.53
CA GLN A 18 4.02 3.79 -6.56
C GLN A 18 4.62 2.45 -6.15
N VAL A 19 5.94 2.43 -5.92
CA VAL A 19 6.65 1.22 -5.49
C VAL A 19 7.49 1.57 -4.29
N PHE A 20 7.36 0.76 -3.24
CA PHE A 20 8.14 0.84 -2.04
C PHE A 20 8.87 -0.49 -1.85
N TYR A 21 10.15 -0.41 -1.51
CA TYR A 21 10.99 -1.59 -1.30
C TYR A 21 11.39 -1.67 0.17
N THR A 22 11.48 -2.90 0.68
CA THR A 22 12.09 -3.18 1.97
C THR A 22 13.07 -4.35 1.82
N VAL A 23 14.21 -4.27 2.50
CA VAL A 23 15.23 -5.32 2.48
C VAL A 23 15.67 -5.66 3.89
N SER A 24 15.85 -6.95 4.17
CA SER A 24 16.22 -7.40 5.52
C SER A 24 17.65 -7.04 5.92
N GLN A 25 18.53 -6.79 4.94
CA GLN A 25 19.94 -6.45 5.12
C GLN A 25 20.32 -5.40 4.08
N PRO A 26 20.13 -4.10 4.38
CA PRO A 26 20.43 -3.03 3.43
C PRO A 26 21.94 -2.82 3.28
N THR A 27 22.34 -2.23 2.15
CA THR A 27 23.68 -1.63 2.02
C THR A 27 23.66 -0.21 2.56
N PRO A 28 24.83 0.41 2.85
CA PRO A 28 24.88 1.81 3.30
C PRO A 28 24.25 2.81 2.33
N GLU A 29 24.16 2.47 1.05
CA GLU A 29 23.57 3.30 -0.01
C GLU A 29 22.06 3.07 -0.19
N TRP A 30 21.46 2.15 0.56
CA TRP A 30 20.03 1.85 0.47
C TRP A 30 19.18 2.99 1.01
N ASP A 31 18.19 3.42 0.23
CA ASP A 31 17.30 4.54 0.52
C ASP A 31 15.84 4.13 0.79
N GLY A 32 15.53 2.83 0.72
CA GLY A 32 14.21 2.27 1.03
C GLY A 32 14.05 1.84 2.49
N TYR A 33 12.98 1.11 2.78
CA TYR A 33 12.75 0.57 4.12
C TYR A 33 13.75 -0.54 4.46
N GLU A 34 14.01 -0.71 5.76
CA GLU A 34 14.84 -1.79 6.30
C GLU A 34 13.99 -2.79 7.09
N GLY A 35 14.29 -4.08 6.92
CA GLY A 35 13.71 -5.18 7.69
C GLY A 35 12.65 -5.98 6.93
N ARG A 36 11.78 -6.63 7.71
CA ARG A 36 10.56 -7.27 7.19
C ARG A 36 9.46 -6.22 7.10
N VAL A 37 8.41 -6.49 6.31
CA VAL A 37 7.20 -5.66 6.29
C VAL A 37 6.68 -5.48 7.71
N SER A 38 6.44 -4.22 8.11
CA SER A 38 5.93 -3.85 9.42
C SER A 38 4.61 -3.09 9.32
N MET A 39 3.91 -2.93 10.45
CA MET A 39 2.64 -2.19 10.49
C MET A 39 2.84 -0.71 10.14
N GLU A 40 3.95 -0.12 10.55
CA GLU A 40 4.31 1.28 10.27
C GLU A 40 4.45 1.51 8.76
N MET A 41 5.14 0.60 8.06
CA MET A 41 5.24 0.64 6.60
C MET A 41 3.85 0.58 5.95
N LEU A 42 2.99 -0.35 6.40
CA LEU A 42 1.65 -0.52 5.85
C LEU A 42 0.76 0.72 6.08
N LEU A 43 0.86 1.36 7.25
CA LEU A 43 0.13 2.59 7.57
C LEU A 43 0.58 3.78 6.72
N GLU A 44 1.87 3.85 6.37
CA GLU A 44 2.43 4.93 5.55
C GLU A 44 2.05 4.77 4.07
N ILE A 45 2.09 3.53 3.54
CA ILE A 45 1.98 3.28 2.10
C ILE A 45 0.57 2.95 1.63
N LEU A 46 -0.27 2.34 2.47
CA LEU A 46 -1.62 1.92 2.08
C LEU A 46 -2.63 3.06 2.27
N PRO A 47 -3.62 3.18 1.37
CA PRO A 47 -4.75 4.08 1.62
C PRO A 47 -5.50 3.62 2.86
N SER A 48 -5.98 4.56 3.67
CA SER A 48 -6.79 4.24 4.85
C SER A 48 -7.99 3.35 4.48
N PRO A 49 -8.44 2.46 5.38
CA PRO A 49 -9.61 1.63 5.13
C PRO A 49 -10.82 2.48 4.68
N PRO A 50 -11.51 2.12 3.58
CA PRO A 50 -12.72 2.80 3.16
C PRO A 50 -13.78 2.82 4.27
N SER A 51 -14.63 3.84 4.30
CA SER A 51 -15.77 3.90 5.21
C SER A 51 -16.73 2.73 4.97
N THR A 52 -17.50 2.35 5.99
CA THR A 52 -18.51 1.29 5.91
C THR A 52 -19.41 1.43 4.68
N GLY A 53 -19.57 0.35 3.91
CA GLY A 53 -20.34 0.30 2.66
C GLY A 53 -19.53 0.58 1.39
N HIS A 54 -18.25 0.97 1.50
CA HIS A 54 -17.35 1.25 0.38
C HIS A 54 -16.17 0.25 0.30
N GLU A 55 -16.31 -0.94 0.90
CA GLU A 55 -15.21 -1.89 1.04
C GLU A 55 -14.66 -2.39 -0.31
N ARG A 56 -15.46 -2.32 -1.37
CA ARG A 56 -15.08 -2.73 -2.73
C ARG A 56 -14.18 -1.73 -3.46
N GLU A 57 -13.94 -0.55 -2.89
CA GLU A 57 -13.06 0.46 -3.47
C GLU A 57 -11.57 0.17 -3.21
N LEU A 58 -11.28 -0.76 -2.29
CA LEU A 58 -9.91 -1.17 -1.96
C LEU A 58 -9.76 -2.69 -2.08
N LEU A 59 -8.75 -3.10 -2.84
CA LEU A 59 -8.29 -4.49 -2.92
C LEU A 59 -6.80 -4.53 -2.54
N ILE A 60 -6.48 -5.33 -1.53
CA ILE A 60 -5.12 -5.60 -1.05
C ILE A 60 -4.79 -7.04 -1.41
N CYS A 61 -3.79 -7.20 -2.27
CA CYS A 61 -3.29 -8.49 -2.71
C CYS A 61 -2.00 -8.83 -1.97
N VAL A 62 -1.92 -10.03 -1.38
CA VAL A 62 -0.72 -10.50 -0.66
C VAL A 62 -0.26 -11.82 -1.24
N CYS A 63 1.03 -11.93 -1.54
CA CYS A 63 1.67 -13.17 -1.97
C CYS A 63 3.09 -13.26 -1.41
N GLY A 64 3.60 -14.48 -1.24
CA GLY A 64 4.92 -14.75 -0.69
C GLY A 64 4.94 -16.03 0.15
N PRO A 65 6.05 -16.31 0.86
CA PRO A 65 6.14 -17.47 1.75
C PRO A 65 4.99 -17.50 2.76
N ASP A 66 4.46 -18.67 3.09
CA ASP A 66 3.32 -18.80 4.00
C ASP A 66 3.48 -18.02 5.31
N PRO A 67 4.61 -18.09 6.05
CA PRO A 67 4.77 -17.32 7.27
C PRO A 67 4.68 -15.81 7.04
N PHE A 68 5.17 -15.32 5.91
CA PHE A 68 5.08 -13.92 5.52
C PHE A 68 3.63 -13.53 5.21
N THR A 69 2.96 -14.31 4.35
CA THR A 69 1.59 -14.01 3.92
C THR A 69 0.62 -13.98 5.10
N HIS A 70 0.69 -14.98 6.00
CA HIS A 70 -0.12 -15.00 7.22
C HIS A 70 0.19 -13.84 8.17
N HIS A 71 1.46 -13.43 8.28
CA HIS A 71 1.85 -12.30 9.12
C HIS A 71 1.28 -10.97 8.61
N VAL A 72 1.37 -10.73 7.29
CA VAL A 72 0.79 -9.52 6.67
C VAL A 72 -0.73 -9.49 6.82
N ILE A 73 -1.41 -10.61 6.59
CA ILE A 73 -2.87 -10.71 6.78
C ILE A 73 -3.26 -10.31 8.22
N ARG A 74 -2.52 -10.78 9.23
CA ARG A 74 -2.77 -10.42 10.62
C ARG A 74 -2.60 -8.92 10.86
N MET A 75 -1.50 -8.34 10.39
CA MET A 75 -1.26 -6.89 10.52
C MET A 75 -2.37 -6.07 9.85
N LEU A 76 -2.84 -6.47 8.67
CA LEU A 76 -3.94 -5.78 7.99
C LEU A 76 -5.24 -5.83 8.80
N LYS A 77 -5.54 -6.95 9.45
CA LYS A 77 -6.72 -7.05 10.35
C LYS A 77 -6.56 -6.18 11.59
N ASP A 78 -5.37 -6.16 12.19
CA ASP A 78 -5.05 -5.30 13.33
C ASP A 78 -5.19 -3.80 12.95
N LEU A 79 -4.95 -3.46 11.69
CA LEU A 79 -5.16 -2.13 11.09
C LEU A 79 -6.60 -1.89 10.59
N SER A 80 -7.56 -2.74 10.98
CA SER A 80 -8.99 -2.62 10.66
C SER A 80 -9.37 -2.78 9.17
N TYR A 81 -8.49 -3.34 8.33
CA TYR A 81 -8.90 -3.81 7.01
C TYR A 81 -9.74 -5.08 7.14
N THR A 82 -10.84 -5.14 6.40
CA THR A 82 -11.77 -6.28 6.47
C THR A 82 -11.34 -7.42 5.53
N GLU A 83 -11.82 -8.64 5.78
CA GLU A 83 -11.55 -9.80 4.91
C GLU A 83 -11.95 -9.56 3.45
N ASN A 84 -13.02 -8.77 3.21
CA ASN A 84 -13.49 -8.47 1.85
C ASN A 84 -12.50 -7.60 1.05
N MET A 85 -11.58 -6.92 1.74
CA MET A 85 -10.54 -6.10 1.12
C MET A 85 -9.27 -6.90 0.83
N ILE A 86 -9.10 -8.10 1.40
CA ILE A 86 -7.82 -8.83 1.39
C ILE A 86 -7.96 -10.09 0.53
N HIS A 87 -7.07 -10.24 -0.44
CA HIS A 87 -6.90 -11.47 -1.20
C HIS A 87 -5.48 -12.01 -1.02
N ALA A 88 -5.37 -13.21 -0.46
CA ALA A 88 -4.10 -13.89 -0.23
C ALA A 88 -3.90 -15.03 -1.24
N PHE A 89 -2.83 -14.95 -2.02
CA PHE A 89 -2.40 -16.02 -2.92
C PHE A 89 -1.51 -16.99 -2.15
N LEU A 90 -2.11 -18.07 -1.64
CA LEU A 90 -1.43 -19.17 -0.95
C LEU A 90 -1.14 -20.31 -1.94
N GLY A 91 -0.03 -21.04 -1.76
CA GLY A 91 0.41 -22.11 -2.66
C GLY A 91 1.41 -23.08 -2.04
#